data_AF-A0A8X6M6H3-F1
#
_entry.id   AF-A0A8X6M6H3-F1
#
_cell.length_a   1.000
_cell.length_b   1.000
_cell.length_c   1.000
_cell.angle_alpha   90.00
_cell.angle_beta   90.00
_cell.angle_gamma   90.00
#
_symmetry.space_group_name_H-M   'P 1'
#
loop_
_entity.id
_entity.type
_entity.pdbx_description
1 polymer ?
#
loop_
_entity_poly.entity_id
_entity_poly.type
_entity_poly.pdbx_seq_one_letter_code
_entity_poly.pdbx_strand_id
1 'polypeptide(L)'
;VSTLEKIIIVPTKQETLSKDLSYIPHSCLIEPFLESGKTPDGEVPDIVFEQLPFDHPVSVAFTSGTTGLPKGAVHSAGVRYT
;
A
#
# COMPACT_ATOMS: atom_id res chain seq x y z
N VAL A 1 -8.44 -1.93 -20.86
CA VAL A 1 -8.89 -2.54 -19.60
C VAL A 1 -8.65 -1.51 -18.51
N SER A 2 -9.69 -1.03 -17.82
CA SER A 2 -9.52 -0.13 -16.68
C SER A 2 -9.08 -0.96 -15.47
N THR A 3 -7.93 -0.66 -14.88
CA THR A 3 -7.37 -1.38 -13.73
C THR A 3 -7.68 -0.69 -12.40
N LEU A 4 -8.45 0.40 -12.41
CA LEU A 4 -8.79 1.14 -11.20
C LEU A 4 -9.95 0.47 -10.47
N GLU A 5 -9.68 -0.12 -9.31
CA GLU A 5 -10.68 -0.85 -8.52
C GLU A 5 -11.40 0.01 -7.48
N LYS A 6 -10.67 0.91 -6.81
CA LYS A 6 -11.19 1.72 -5.71
C LYS A 6 -10.48 3.06 -5.58
N ILE A 7 -11.22 4.10 -5.21
CA ILE A 7 -10.68 5.40 -4.79
C ILE A 7 -10.95 5.57 -3.30
N ILE A 8 -9.89 5.68 -2.50
CA ILE A 8 -10.00 5.92 -1.05
C ILE A 8 -9.77 7.40 -0.81
N ILE A 9 -10.77 8.08 -0.25
CA ILE A 9 -10.72 9.50 0.04
C ILE A 9 -10.34 9.67 1.51
N VAL A 10 -9.22 10.34 1.76
CA VAL A 10 -8.73 10.68 3.10
C VAL A 10 -9.10 12.14 3.39
N PRO A 11 -10.19 12.40 4.13
CA PRO A 11 -10.66 13.74 4.39
C PRO A 11 -9.69 14.47 5.34
N THR A 12 -9.21 15.64 4.92
CA THR A 12 -8.37 16.52 5.78
C THR A 12 -9.18 17.65 6.41
N LYS A 13 -10.43 17.83 6.00
CA LYS A 13 -11.35 18.85 6.51
C LYS A 13 -12.74 18.27 6.70
N GLN A 14 -13.46 18.75 7.71
CA GLN A 14 -14.80 18.25 8.05
C GLN A 14 -15.81 18.45 6.93
N GLU A 15 -15.70 19.50 6.10
CA GLU A 15 -16.65 19.73 5.00
C GLU A 15 -16.55 18.65 3.91
N THR A 16 -15.46 17.86 3.89
CA THR A 16 -15.32 16.73 2.98
C THR A 16 -16.24 15.57 3.38
N LEU A 17 -16.52 15.41 4.68
CA LEU A 17 -17.38 14.35 5.22
C LEU A 17 -18.86 14.58 4.88
N SER A 18 -19.27 15.84 4.76
CA SER A 18 -20.65 16.23 4.47
C SER A 18 -20.94 16.46 2.99
N LYS A 19 -19.93 16.36 2.11
CA LYS A 19 -20.11 16.50 0.67
C LYS A 19 -20.64 15.21 0.06
N ASP A 20 -21.49 15.37 -0.94
CA ASP A 20 -21.80 14.28 -1.85
C ASP A 20 -20.58 14.03 -2.74
N LEU A 21 -20.02 12.82 -2.65
CA LEU A 21 -18.86 12.36 -3.41
C LEU A 21 -19.24 11.29 -4.44
N SER A 22 -20.54 11.05 -4.65
CA SER A 22 -21.07 10.05 -5.60
C SER A 22 -20.63 10.30 -7.05
N TYR A 23 -20.28 11.55 -7.38
CA TYR A 23 -19.73 11.92 -8.68
C TYR A 23 -18.32 11.34 -8.94
N ILE A 24 -17.62 10.87 -7.92
CA ILE A 24 -16.33 10.18 -8.04
C ILE A 24 -16.63 8.67 -8.07
N PRO A 25 -16.50 8.00 -9.24
CA PRO A 25 -16.81 6.58 -9.35
C PRO A 25 -15.86 5.74 -8.50
N HIS A 26 -16.37 4.62 -7.96
CA HIS A 26 -15.61 3.68 -7.12
C HIS A 26 -15.03 4.31 -5.83
N SER A 27 -15.54 5.45 -5.40
CA SER A 27 -15.03 6.15 -4.22
C SER A 27 -15.67 5.68 -2.92
N CYS A 28 -14.89 5.74 -1.84
CA CYS A 28 -15.39 5.71 -0.46
C CYS A 28 -14.46 6.53 0.44
N LEU A 29 -14.96 6.94 1.60
CA LEU A 29 -14.13 7.51 2.65
C LEU A 29 -13.23 6.42 3.27
N ILE A 30 -12.15 6.85 3.92
CA ILE A 30 -11.19 5.96 4.58
C ILE A 30 -11.85 5.14 5.71
N GLU A 31 -12.75 5.72 6.49
CA GLU A 31 -13.37 5.00 7.62
C GLU A 31 -14.21 3.80 7.15
N PRO A 32 -15.18 3.93 6.22
CA PRO A 32 -15.87 2.79 5.63
C PRO A 32 -14.93 1.75 4.98
N PHE A 33 -13.81 2.20 4.41
CA PHE A 33 -12.81 1.29 3.85
C PHE A 33 -12.12 0.47 4.94
N LEU A 34 -11.70 1.10 6.04
CA LEU A 34 -11.10 0.41 7.17
C LEU A 34 -12.08 -0.55 7.86
N GLU A 35 -13.35 -0.16 8.00
CA GLU A 35 -14.40 -1.05 8.53
C GLU A 35 -14.59 -2.29 7.66
N SER A 36 -14.45 -2.17 6.34
CA SER A 36 -14.55 -3.32 5.43
C SER A 36 -13.44 -4.36 5.61
N GLY A 37 -12.33 -4.00 6.27
CA GLY A 37 -11.23 -4.90 6.58
C GLY A 37 -11.35 -5.63 7.92
N LYS A 38 -12.39 -5.33 8.72
CA LYS A 38 -12.60 -5.97 10.03
C LYS A 38 -13.31 -7.32 9.91
N THR A 39 -13.13 -8.16 10.93
CA THR A 39 -13.90 -9.41 11.07
C THR A 39 -15.38 -9.12 11.35
N PRO A 40 -16.29 -10.10 11.19
CA PRO A 40 -17.71 -9.94 11.54
C PRO A 40 -17.95 -9.51 12.99
N ASP A 41 -17.02 -9.83 13.89
CA ASP A 41 -17.05 -9.46 15.32
C ASP A 41 -16.49 -8.04 15.58
N GLY A 42 -16.03 -7.35 14.54
CA GLY A 42 -15.50 -5.98 14.60
C GLY A 42 -14.02 -5.88 14.98
N GLU A 43 -13.29 -7.00 14.95
CA GLU A 43 -11.86 -7.03 15.26
C GLU A 43 -11.01 -6.76 14.02
N VAL A 44 -9.81 -6.21 14.22
CA VAL A 44 -8.82 -6.08 13.15
C VAL A 44 -8.09 -7.42 13.03
N PRO A 45 -8.10 -8.09 11.86
CA PRO A 45 -7.38 -9.34 11.69
C PRO A 45 -5.88 -9.16 11.93
N ASP A 46 -5.23 -10.19 12.48
CA ASP A 46 -3.78 -10.20 12.63
C ASP A 46 -3.09 -10.08 11.26
N ILE A 47 -2.04 -9.26 11.20
CA ILE A 47 -1.19 -9.18 10.01
C ILE A 47 -0.34 -10.45 9.96
N VAL A 48 -0.56 -11.26 8.91
CA VAL A 48 0.23 -12.46 8.63
C VAL A 48 1.42 -12.08 7.76
N PHE A 49 2.63 -12.28 8.29
CA PHE A 49 3.87 -12.07 7.55
C PHE A 49 4.36 -13.40 6.95
N GLU A 50 4.52 -13.42 5.63
CA GLU A 50 5.14 -14.55 4.93
C GLU A 50 6.57 -14.79 5.43
N GLN A 51 6.89 -16.04 5.75
CA GLN A 51 8.24 -16.45 6.13
C GLN A 51 9.05 -16.72 4.87
N LEU A 52 10.01 -15.84 4.58
CA LEU A 52 10.78 -15.89 3.35
C LEU A 52 12.23 -16.32 3.64
N PRO A 53 12.91 -17.00 2.69
CA PRO A 53 14.33 -17.29 2.79
C PRO A 53 15.18 -16.03 3.04
N PHE A 54 16.34 -16.19 3.67
CA PHE A 54 17.25 -15.08 4.01
C PHE A 54 17.68 -14.25 2.78
N ASP A 55 17.79 -14.92 1.63
CA ASP A 55 18.18 -14.36 0.34
C ASP A 55 16.98 -13.86 -0.50
N HIS A 56 15.76 -13.87 0.04
CA HIS A 56 14.59 -13.37 -0.67
C HIS A 56 14.74 -11.88 -1.02
N PRO A 57 14.51 -11.47 -2.28
CA PRO A 57 14.65 -10.07 -2.68
C PRO A 57 13.58 -9.19 -2.00
N VAL A 58 13.99 -8.08 -1.42
CA VAL A 58 13.09 -7.08 -0.79
C VAL A 58 13.01 -5.81 -1.63
N SER A 59 14.12 -5.36 -2.19
CA SER A 59 14.14 -4.15 -3.00
C SER A 59 15.16 -4.23 -4.13
N VAL A 60 14.82 -3.59 -5.25
CA VAL A 60 15.75 -3.31 -6.35
C VAL A 60 15.98 -1.81 -6.37
N ALA A 61 17.19 -1.40 -6.05
CA ALA A 61 17.61 0.00 -6.13
C ALA A 61 18.30 0.25 -7.47
N PHE A 62 17.75 1.15 -8.27
CA PHE A 62 18.38 1.61 -9.51
C PHE A 62 19.20 2.86 -9.22
N THR A 63 20.50 2.76 -9.47
CA THR A 63 21.42 3.90 -9.32
C THR A 63 21.92 4.36 -10.68
N SER A 64 22.01 5.67 -10.88
CA SER A 64 22.63 6.24 -12.07
C SER A 64 24.14 5.99 -11.97
N GLY A 65 24.63 4.94 -12.66
CA GLY A 65 26.06 4.69 -12.76
C GLY A 65 26.77 5.81 -13.54
N THR A 66 28.09 5.91 -13.39
CA THR A 66 28.90 6.91 -14.10
C THR A 66 29.06 6.62 -15.60
N THR A 67 28.73 5.41 -16.06
CA THR A 67 28.58 5.03 -17.48
C THR A 67 27.58 3.87 -17.62
N GLY A 68 26.77 3.85 -18.69
CA GLY A 68 25.86 2.75 -19.03
C GLY A 68 24.46 2.79 -18.39
N LEU A 69 23.68 1.72 -18.58
CA LEU A 69 22.34 1.57 -18.00
C LEU A 69 22.39 1.55 -16.45
N PRO A 70 21.32 1.99 -15.75
CA PRO A 70 21.29 2.02 -14.29
C PRO A 70 21.59 0.65 -13.67
N LYS A 71 22.44 0.62 -12.63
CA LYS A 71 22.75 -0.62 -11.91
C LYS A 71 21.61 -0.94 -10.94
N GLY A 72 20.98 -2.10 -11.10
CA GLY A 72 19.91 -2.62 -10.23
C GLY A 72 20.47 -3.46 -9.09
N ALA A 73 20.82 -2.83 -7.98
CA ALA A 73 21.27 -3.55 -6.78
C ALA A 73 20.07 -4.18 -6.07
N VAL A 74 20.12 -5.50 -5.85
CA VAL A 74 19.08 -6.24 -5.14
C VAL A 74 19.48 -6.39 -3.67
N HIS A 75 18.61 -5.97 -2.76
CA HIS A 75 18.79 -6.18 -1.32
C HIS A 75 17.91 -7.34 -0.86
N SER A 76 18.48 -8.24 -0.05
CA SER A 76 17.74 -9.37 0.51
C SER A 76 17.04 -9.02 1.84
N ALA A 77 16.07 -9.84 2.23
CA ALA A 77 15.35 -9.72 3.49
C ALA A 77 16.24 -9.85 4.73
N GLY A 78 17.35 -10.59 4.61
CA GLY A 78 18.28 -10.86 5.68
C GLY A 78 19.23 -9.72 6.11
N VAL A 79 19.12 -8.50 5.57
CA VAL A 79 20.01 -7.39 5.94
C VAL A 79 19.76 -7.00 7.40
N ARG A 80 20.70 -7.39 8.27
CA ARG A 80 20.69 -7.08 9.69
C ARG A 80 21.18 -5.64 9.90
N TYR A 81 20.30 -4.75 10.35
CA TYR A 81 20.73 -3.48 10.96
C TYR A 81 21.13 -3.78 12.41
N THR A 82 22.44 -3.91 12.66
CA THR A 82 23.01 -3.82 14.02
C THR A 82 23.54 -2.43 14.26
#